data_AF-A0A537NW02-F1
#
_entry.id   AF-A0A537NW02-F1
#
_cell.length_a   1.000
_cell.length_b   1.000
_cell.length_c   1.000
_cell.angle_alpha   90.00
_cell.angle_beta   90.00
_cell.angle_gamma   90.00
#
_symmetry.space_group_name_H-M   'P 1'
#
loop_
_entity.id
_entity.type
_entity.pdbx_description
1 polymer ?
#
loop_
_entity_poly.entity_id
_entity_poly.type
_entity_poly.pdbx_seq_one_letter_code
_entity_poly.pdbx_strand_id
1 'polypeptide(L)' 'LVRLTHSGLPDREACTSHEKGWTHYLGRLVVAAAGGDPGPDRGLG' A
#
# COMPACT_ATOMS: atom_id res chain seq x y z
N LEU A 1 -13.49 -8.73 1.74
CA LEU A 1 -12.37 -8.80 0.76
C LEU A 1 -12.25 -7.44 0.09
N VAL A 2 -11.04 -6.87 0.03
CA VAL A 2 -10.76 -5.62 -0.71
C VAL A 2 -10.00 -5.96 -1.99
N ARG A 3 -10.37 -5.32 -3.10
CA ARG A 3 -9.64 -5.37 -4.38
C ARG A 3 -9.33 -3.94 -4.81
N LEU A 4 -8.05 -3.65 -5.05
CA LEU A 4 -7.56 -2.34 -5.45
C LEU A 4 -6.97 -2.43 -6.86
N THR A 5 -7.37 -1.50 -7.72
CA THR A 5 -6.80 -1.28 -9.04
C THR A 5 -6.35 0.17 -9.13
N HIS A 6 -5.10 0.40 -9.51
CA HIS A 6 -4.56 1.73 -9.79
C HIS A 6 -4.16 1.78 -11.27
N SER A 7 -4.73 2.71 -12.01
CA SER A 7 -4.51 2.89 -13.45
C SER A 7 -4.01 4.31 -13.75
N GLY A 8 -3.53 4.52 -14.98
CA GLY A 8 -3.06 5.84 -15.43
C GLY A 8 -1.62 6.18 -15.04
N LEU A 9 -0.83 5.19 -14.62
CA LEU A 9 0.59 5.39 -14.32
C LEU A 9 1.38 5.61 -15.63
N PRO A 10 2.25 6.63 -15.69
CA PRO A 10 2.87 7.08 -16.93
C PRO A 10 3.95 6.14 -17.46
N ASP A 11 4.60 5.39 -16.57
CA ASP A 11 5.73 4.52 -16.91
C ASP A 11 5.89 3.35 -15.91
N ARG A 12 6.88 2.49 -16.19
CA ARG A 12 7.19 1.32 -15.38
C ARG A 12 7.74 1.68 -13.99
N GLU A 13 8.51 2.74 -13.87
CA GLU A 13 9.09 3.15 -12.58
C GLU A 13 7.98 3.62 -11.63
N ALA A 14 7.02 4.39 -12.14
CA ALA A 14 5.81 4.77 -11.44
C ALA A 14 5.00 3.54 -11.01
N CYS A 15 4.80 2.55 -11.90
CA CYS A 15 4.17 1.28 -11.54
C CYS A 15 4.87 0.58 -10.38
N THR A 16 6.19 0.40 -10.45
CA THR A 16 6.96 -0.26 -9.39
C THR A 16 6.93 0.52 -8.08
N SER A 17 7.01 1.85 -8.12
CA SER A 17 6.91 2.69 -6.93
C SER A 17 5.53 2.57 -6.27
N HIS A 18 4.45 2.60 -7.06
CA HIS A 18 3.08 2.48 -6.56
C HIS A 18 2.78 1.07 -6.05
N GLU A 19 3.30 0.03 -6.71
CA GLU A 19 3.17 -1.36 -6.23
C GLU A 19 3.76 -1.54 -4.83
N LYS A 20 4.96 -0.98 -4.59
CA LYS A 20 5.59 -0.98 -3.26
C LYS A 20 4.72 -0.23 -2.24
N GLY A 21 4.22 0.95 -2.61
CA GLY A 21 3.32 1.74 -1.76
C GLY A 21 2.04 1.01 -1.40
N TRP A 22 1.36 0.43 -2.39
CA TRP A 22 0.13 -0.32 -2.15
C TRP A 22 0.38 -1.56 -1.31
N THR A 23 1.47 -2.28 -1.54
CA THR A 23 1.82 -3.45 -0.72
C THR A 23 2.00 -3.05 0.75
N HIS A 24 2.70 -1.95 1.04
CA HIS A 24 2.88 -1.43 2.40
C HIS A 24 1.57 -1.01 3.05
N TYR A 25 0.78 -0.18 2.37
CA TYR A 25 -0.47 0.33 2.93
C TYR A 25 -1.54 -0.74 3.09
N LEU A 26 -1.61 -1.72 2.18
CA LEU A 26 -2.51 -2.86 2.34
C LEU A 26 -2.10 -3.74 3.51
N GLY A 27 -0.79 -3.93 3.76
CA GLY A 27 -0.31 -4.62 4.95
C GLY A 27 -0.72 -3.92 6.25
N ARG A 28 -0.55 -2.59 6.32
CA ARG A 28 -1.01 -1.81 7.48
C ARG A 28 -2.53 -1.82 7.65
N LEU A 29 -3.27 -1.80 6.55
CA LEU A 29 -4.74 -1.92 6.56
C LEU A 29 -5.20 -3.26 7.14
N VAL A 30 -4.51 -4.37 6.86
CA VAL A 30 -4.85 -5.68 7.43
C VAL A 30 -4.79 -5.64 8.96
N VAL A 31 -3.76 -5.03 9.55
CA VAL A 31 -3.63 -4.89 11.01
C VAL A 31 -4.77 -4.05 11.58
N ALA A 32 -5.01 -2.88 11.00
CA ALA A 32 -6.07 -1.97 11.45
C ALA A 32 -7.46 -2.59 11.33
N ALA A 33 -7.73 -3.33 10.24
CA ALA A 33 -9.02 -4.00 10.01
C ALA A 33 -9.29 -5.12 11.04
N ALA A 34 -8.24 -5.72 11.61
CA ALA A 34 -8.35 -6.68 12.70
C ALA A 34 -8.51 -6.01 14.09
N GLY A 35 -8.54 -4.66 14.15
CA GLY A 35 -8.64 -3.88 15.38
C GLY A 35 -7.28 -3.58 16.04
N GLY A 36 -6.16 -3.89 15.38
CA GLY A 36 -4.82 -3.58 15.87
C GLY A 36 -4.35 -2.16 15.52
N ASP A 37 -3.24 -1.74 16.12
CA ASP A 37 -2.51 -0.53 15.72
C ASP A 37 -1.31 -0.91 14.84
N PRO A 38 -1.28 -0.54 13.54
CA PRO A 38 -0.13 -0.78 12.67
C PRO A 38 1.11 0.06 13.05
N GLY A 39 0.99 0.95 14.04
CA GLY A 39 2.03 1.85 14.49
C GLY A 39 2.30 3.00 13.51
N PRO A 40 3.30 3.85 13.80
CA PRO A 40 3.66 4.98 12.95
C PRO A 40 4.08 4.55 11.54
N ASP A 41 3.67 5.32 10.53
CA ASP A 41 4.17 5.14 9.18
C ASP A 41 5.55 5.80 9.03
N ARG A 42 6.55 5.02 8.65
CA ARG A 42 7.91 5.53 8.35
C ARG A 42 8.18 5.60 6.85
N GLY A 43 7.18 5.33 6.02
CA GLY A 43 7.30 5.26 4.57
C GLY A 43 8.02 4.00 4.10
N LEU A 44 8.25 3.95 2.79
CA LEU A 44 9.11 2.98 2.13
C LEU A 44 10.51 3.58 2.16
N GLY A 45 11.42 3.00 2.96
CA GLY A 45 12.81 3.44 3.01
C GLY A 45 13.53 3.39 1.66
#